data_AF-A0A0S8CW10-F1
#
_entry.id   AF-A0A0S8CW10-F1
#
_cell.length_a   1.000
_cell.length_b   1.000
_cell.length_c   1.000
_cell.angle_alpha   90.00
_cell.angle_beta   90.00
_cell.angle_gamma   90.00
#
_symmetry.space_group_name_H-M   'P 1'
#
loop_
_entity.id
_entity.type
_entity.pdbx_description
1 polymer ?
#
loop_
_entity_poly.entity_id
_entity_poly.type
_entity_poly.pdbx_seq_one_letter_code
_entity_poly.pdbx_strand_id
1 'polypeptide(L)'
;MEAGVSFFKNGKEKFQQAMAAAAFAEVGEFDTAQEIAGKNKNAHKRVLIVLEGDELGIRILNYALDLCKRLGGQLEILHKQGPKHVDITETELWQEFTKKGGQVACNSLGSNESLDDKLTEYGKTRRDILCVVLRIHLMDKKPNKKQEEKAWSPDWIMEKLNCPVMVYS
;
A
#
# COMPACT_ATOMS: atom_id res chain seq x y z
N MET A 1 11.96 -31.46 -8.97
CA MET A 1 11.98 -30.48 -7.88
C MET A 1 12.92 -29.36 -8.31
N GLU A 2 12.44 -28.21 -8.77
CA GLU A 2 13.28 -27.00 -8.96
C GLU A 2 12.49 -25.71 -9.32
N ALA A 3 11.23 -25.57 -8.87
CA ALA A 3 10.45 -24.36 -9.15
C ALA A 3 10.60 -23.26 -8.09
N GLY A 4 11.22 -23.53 -6.92
CA GLY A 4 11.15 -22.64 -5.76
C GLY A 4 12.07 -21.41 -5.77
N VAL A 5 13.09 -21.37 -6.63
CA VAL A 5 14.20 -20.38 -6.50
C VAL A 5 14.02 -19.13 -7.39
N SER A 6 13.21 -19.23 -8.45
CA SER A 6 13.01 -18.12 -9.41
C SER A 6 12.12 -16.99 -8.87
N PHE A 7 11.14 -17.32 -8.04
CA PHE A 7 10.09 -16.39 -7.59
C PHE A 7 10.61 -15.29 -6.64
N PHE A 8 11.57 -15.61 -5.77
CA PHE A 8 12.16 -14.64 -4.83
C PHE A 8 13.05 -13.59 -5.51
N LYS A 9 13.62 -13.88 -6.68
CA LYS A 9 14.50 -12.94 -7.40
C LYS A 9 13.74 -11.73 -7.93
N ASN A 10 12.58 -11.97 -8.56
CA ASN A 10 11.78 -10.89 -9.17
C ASN A 10 11.21 -9.89 -8.15
N GLY A 11 10.84 -10.34 -6.94
CA GLY A 11 10.35 -9.45 -5.89
C GLY A 11 11.45 -8.52 -5.34
N LYS A 12 12.66 -9.07 -5.16
CA LYS A 12 13.83 -8.32 -4.69
C LYS A 12 14.30 -7.27 -5.69
N GLU A 13 14.31 -7.60 -6.98
CA GLU A 13 14.69 -6.66 -8.04
C GLU A 13 13.71 -5.49 -8.14
N LYS A 14 12.40 -5.76 -8.06
CA LYS A 14 11.38 -4.70 -8.03
C LYS A 14 11.48 -3.80 -6.81
N PHE A 15 11.80 -4.36 -5.64
CA PHE A 15 12.06 -3.59 -4.43
C PHE A 15 13.25 -2.65 -4.62
N GLN A 16 14.36 -3.16 -5.17
CA GLN A 16 15.56 -2.37 -5.44
C GLN A 16 15.29 -1.24 -6.43
N GLN A 17 14.52 -1.49 -7.48
CA GLN A 17 14.12 -0.47 -8.44
C GLN A 17 13.23 0.61 -7.80
N ALA A 18 12.25 0.21 -6.97
CA ALA A 18 11.38 1.16 -6.29
C ALA A 18 12.14 2.04 -5.29
N MET A 19 13.05 1.45 -4.52
CA MET A 19 13.92 2.17 -3.58
C MET A 19 14.86 3.13 -4.29
N ALA A 20 15.49 2.69 -5.39
CA ALA A 20 16.35 3.55 -6.21
C ALA A 20 15.54 4.72 -6.78
N ALA A 21 14.38 4.47 -7.40
CA ALA A 21 13.51 5.52 -7.90
C ALA A 21 13.08 6.51 -6.80
N ALA A 22 12.75 6.01 -5.61
CA ALA A 22 12.38 6.86 -4.48
C ALA A 22 13.53 7.79 -4.03
N ALA A 23 14.76 7.25 -3.95
CA ALA A 23 15.94 8.00 -3.54
C ALA A 23 16.32 9.09 -4.57
N PHE A 24 16.30 8.78 -5.87
CA PHE A 24 16.58 9.77 -6.92
C PHE A 24 15.55 10.91 -6.89
N ALA A 25 14.28 10.61 -6.66
CA ALA A 25 13.26 11.64 -6.53
C ALA A 25 13.41 12.50 -5.26
N GLU A 26 13.96 11.97 -4.16
CA GLU A 26 14.22 12.74 -2.93
C GLU A 26 15.29 13.80 -3.11
N VAL A 27 16.26 13.57 -3.99
CA VAL A 27 17.31 14.53 -4.32
C VAL A 27 16.95 15.42 -5.52
N GLY A 28 15.72 15.33 -6.03
CA GLY A 28 15.22 16.16 -7.14
C GLY A 28 15.53 15.62 -8.54
N GLU A 29 16.11 14.43 -8.67
CA GLU A 29 16.37 13.77 -9.95
C GLU A 29 15.14 12.99 -10.44
N PHE A 30 14.08 13.72 -10.78
CA PHE A 30 12.81 13.12 -11.18
C PHE A 30 12.88 12.36 -12.50
N ASP A 31 13.70 12.78 -13.45
CA ASP A 31 13.84 12.06 -14.73
C ASP A 31 14.47 10.68 -14.56
N THR A 32 15.56 10.60 -13.79
CA THR A 32 16.22 9.34 -13.41
C THR A 32 15.25 8.45 -12.62
N ALA A 33 14.57 9.01 -11.62
CA ALA A 33 13.59 8.29 -10.82
C ALA A 33 12.49 7.66 -11.69
N GLN A 34 11.99 8.42 -12.65
CA GLN A 34 10.93 7.98 -13.53
C GLN A 34 11.41 6.98 -14.61
N GLU A 35 12.66 7.09 -15.08
CA GLU A 35 13.26 6.08 -15.97
C GLU A 35 13.40 4.73 -15.25
N ILE A 36 13.88 4.74 -14.00
CA ILE A 36 13.97 3.57 -13.13
C ILE A 36 12.58 2.99 -12.83
N ALA A 37 11.57 3.86 -12.60
CA ALA A 37 10.19 3.44 -12.40
C ALA A 37 9.52 2.94 -13.69
N GLY A 38 10.06 3.25 -14.86
CA GLY A 38 9.52 2.89 -16.17
C GLY A 38 8.28 3.72 -16.55
N LYS A 39 8.49 4.99 -16.97
CA LYS A 39 7.44 5.92 -17.44
C LYS A 39 6.40 5.20 -18.32
N ASN A 40 5.11 5.34 -17.95
CA ASN A 40 3.90 4.78 -18.55
C ASN A 40 3.57 3.29 -18.37
N LYS A 41 4.49 2.41 -17.94
CA LYS A 41 4.09 1.02 -17.64
C LYS A 41 3.28 0.88 -16.35
N ASN A 42 3.30 1.90 -15.51
CA ASN A 42 2.70 1.84 -14.16
C ASN A 42 1.47 2.74 -14.00
N ALA A 43 1.02 3.45 -15.04
CA ALA A 43 -0.14 4.35 -14.93
C ALA A 43 -1.44 3.61 -14.53
N HIS A 44 -1.57 2.34 -14.90
CA HIS A 44 -2.67 1.45 -14.50
C HIS A 44 -2.42 0.78 -13.14
N LYS A 45 -1.24 0.95 -12.57
CA LYS A 45 -0.82 0.32 -11.31
C LYS A 45 -1.05 1.23 -10.12
N ARG A 46 -1.06 0.63 -8.93
CA ARG A 46 -1.54 1.27 -7.72
C ARG A 46 -0.58 1.11 -6.55
N VAL A 47 -0.35 2.18 -5.83
CA VAL A 47 0.18 2.13 -4.46
C VAL A 47 -1.00 1.87 -3.55
N LEU A 48 -0.98 0.76 -2.82
CA LEU A 48 -2.00 0.42 -1.85
C LEU A 48 -1.59 0.97 -0.49
N ILE A 49 -2.46 1.70 0.20
CA ILE A 49 -2.28 2.03 1.61
C ILE A 49 -3.35 1.31 2.42
N VAL A 50 -2.93 0.71 3.54
CA VAL A 50 -3.85 0.08 4.49
C VAL A 50 -4.04 1.01 5.68
N LEU A 51 -5.29 1.34 5.96
CA LEU A 51 -5.69 2.17 7.09
C LEU A 51 -6.67 1.40 7.97
N GLU A 52 -6.62 1.65 9.27
CA GLU A 52 -7.60 1.16 10.22
C GLU A 52 -8.07 2.29 11.13
N GLY A 53 -9.29 2.12 11.66
CA GLY A 53 -9.86 3.01 12.67
C GLY A 53 -10.70 4.12 12.05
N ASP A 54 -11.09 5.09 12.87
CA ASP A 54 -12.08 6.10 12.48
C ASP A 54 -11.46 7.41 11.98
N GLU A 55 -10.12 7.50 11.93
CA GLU A 55 -9.40 8.74 11.63
C GLU A 55 -8.43 8.59 10.44
N LEU A 56 -8.41 9.61 9.58
CA LEU A 56 -7.48 9.72 8.45
C LEU A 56 -6.13 10.29 8.89
N GLY A 57 -5.08 9.50 8.73
CA GLY A 57 -3.71 9.98 8.90
C GLY A 57 -3.23 10.80 7.71
N ILE A 58 -3.48 12.12 7.69
CA ILE A 58 -3.07 13.01 6.58
C ILE A 58 -1.59 12.84 6.18
N ARG A 59 -0.71 12.64 7.17
CA ARG A 59 0.73 12.49 6.91
C ARG A 59 1.06 11.24 6.09
N ILE A 60 0.45 10.10 6.40
CA ILE A 60 0.68 8.86 5.64
C ILE A 60 0.03 8.92 4.25
N LEU A 61 -1.11 9.62 4.13
CA LEU A 61 -1.76 9.87 2.84
C LEU A 61 -0.90 10.74 1.92
N ASN A 62 -0.34 11.84 2.44
CA ASN A 62 0.58 12.69 1.68
C ASN A 62 1.83 11.91 1.26
N TYR A 63 2.40 11.12 2.17
CA TYR A 63 3.51 10.23 1.85
C TYR A 63 3.15 9.27 0.70
N ALA A 64 1.97 8.66 0.75
CA ALA A 64 1.51 7.75 -0.30
C ALA A 64 1.28 8.46 -1.64
N LEU A 65 0.74 9.69 -1.64
CA LEU A 65 0.64 10.50 -2.86
C LEU A 65 2.01 10.84 -3.45
N ASP A 66 2.97 11.22 -2.61
CA ASP A 66 4.32 11.52 -3.08
C ASP A 66 4.99 10.26 -3.60
N LEU A 67 4.71 9.09 -3.02
CA LEU A 67 5.14 7.81 -3.57
C LEU A 67 4.49 7.53 -4.94
N CYS A 68 3.19 7.79 -5.11
CA CYS A 68 2.50 7.69 -6.40
C CYS A 68 3.16 8.57 -7.48
N LYS A 69 3.51 9.82 -7.16
CA LYS A 69 4.22 10.73 -8.08
C LYS A 69 5.58 10.17 -8.50
N ARG A 70 6.30 9.56 -7.57
CA ARG A 70 7.64 8.97 -7.80
C ARG A 70 7.58 7.70 -8.64
N LEU A 71 6.61 6.82 -8.36
CA LEU A 71 6.47 5.53 -9.02
C LEU A 71 5.63 5.57 -10.31
N GLY A 72 4.94 6.69 -10.57
CA GLY A 72 4.05 6.88 -11.71
C GLY A 72 2.76 6.05 -11.63
N GLY A 73 2.23 5.81 -10.42
CA GLY A 73 1.03 5.02 -10.16
C GLY A 73 -0.11 5.82 -9.53
N GLN A 74 -1.25 5.16 -9.31
CA GLN A 74 -2.44 5.72 -8.66
C GLN A 74 -2.50 5.32 -7.19
N LEU A 75 -3.25 6.06 -6.37
CA LEU A 75 -3.44 5.69 -4.96
C LEU A 75 -4.71 4.85 -4.78
N GLU A 76 -4.59 3.72 -4.11
CA GLU A 76 -5.73 2.94 -3.61
C GLU A 76 -5.62 2.82 -2.09
N ILE A 77 -6.74 3.05 -1.42
CA ILE A 77 -6.86 3.03 0.04
C ILE A 77 -7.75 1.85 0.38
N LEU A 78 -7.22 0.91 1.17
CA LEU A 78 -8.00 -0.14 1.81
C LEU A 78 -8.18 0.24 3.28
N HIS A 79 -9.41 0.52 3.67
CA HIS A 79 -9.74 1.03 4.99
C HIS A 79 -10.59 0.04 5.77
N LYS A 80 -10.10 -0.43 6.92
CA LYS A 80 -10.91 -1.17 7.89
C LYS A 80 -11.54 -0.17 8.85
N GLN A 81 -12.87 -0.04 8.79
CA GLN A 81 -13.61 0.85 9.67
C GLN A 81 -13.38 0.49 11.14
N GLY A 82 -13.26 1.51 11.98
CA GLY A 82 -13.20 1.36 13.43
C GLY A 82 -14.58 1.09 14.05
N PRO A 83 -14.65 1.02 15.39
CA PRO A 83 -15.90 0.74 16.11
C PRO A 83 -17.00 1.78 15.87
N LYS A 84 -16.64 3.00 15.45
CA LYS A 84 -17.62 4.05 15.14
C LYS A 84 -18.15 3.97 13.71
N HIS A 85 -17.65 3.05 12.90
CA HIS A 85 -18.08 2.83 11.51
C HIS A 85 -18.01 4.09 10.65
N VAL A 86 -16.98 4.92 10.87
CA VAL A 86 -16.82 6.17 10.12
C VAL A 86 -16.41 5.85 8.69
N ASP A 87 -17.16 6.36 7.72
CA ASP A 87 -16.72 6.42 6.34
C ASP A 87 -15.74 7.59 6.18
N ILE A 88 -14.46 7.25 6.00
CA ILE A 88 -13.40 8.24 5.83
C ILE A 88 -13.61 9.12 4.59
N THR A 89 -14.34 8.65 3.58
CA THR A 89 -14.57 9.39 2.32
C THR A 89 -15.52 10.58 2.48
N GLU A 90 -16.33 10.59 3.53
CA GLU A 90 -17.26 11.67 3.85
C GLU A 90 -16.62 12.80 4.66
N THR A 91 -15.38 12.59 5.15
CA THR A 91 -14.70 13.57 5.99
C THR A 91 -14.21 14.78 5.19
N GLU A 92 -14.17 15.96 5.81
CA GLU A 92 -13.60 17.17 5.20
C GLU A 92 -12.14 16.96 4.77
N LEU A 93 -11.38 16.22 5.58
CA LEU A 93 -9.98 15.87 5.29
C LEU A 93 -9.83 15.08 3.98
N TRP A 94 -10.76 14.16 3.71
CA TRP A 94 -10.78 13.42 2.45
C TRP A 94 -11.06 14.33 1.25
N GLN A 95 -12.02 15.24 1.40
CA GLN A 95 -12.37 16.19 0.35
C GLN A 95 -11.21 17.14 0.03
N GLU A 96 -10.51 17.64 1.07
CA GLU A 96 -9.29 18.44 0.88
C GLU A 96 -8.17 17.65 0.22
N PHE A 97 -8.01 16.39 0.61
CA PHE A 97 -6.98 15.50 0.08
C PHE A 97 -7.20 15.21 -1.41
N THR A 98 -8.42 14.88 -1.82
CA THR A 98 -8.76 14.53 -3.20
C THR A 98 -8.73 15.74 -4.14
N LYS A 99 -9.04 16.95 -3.64
CA LYS A 99 -8.89 18.21 -4.40
C LYS A 99 -7.46 18.48 -4.88
N LYS A 100 -6.43 17.89 -4.25
CA LYS A 100 -5.02 18.06 -4.64
C LYS A 100 -4.62 17.31 -5.92
N GLY A 101 -5.56 16.68 -6.62
CA GLY A 101 -5.39 16.23 -8.01
C GLY A 101 -4.93 14.79 -8.20
N GLY A 102 -5.21 13.90 -7.24
CA GLY A 102 -4.93 12.46 -7.38
C GLY A 102 -6.18 11.66 -7.72
N GLN A 103 -6.10 10.73 -8.68
CA GLN A 103 -7.09 9.66 -8.81
C GLN A 103 -6.89 8.71 -7.62
N VAL A 104 -7.76 8.84 -6.61
CA VAL A 104 -7.73 8.03 -5.39
C VAL A 104 -8.94 7.11 -5.38
N ALA A 105 -8.70 5.80 -5.28
CA ALA A 105 -9.75 4.83 -5.00
C ALA A 105 -9.78 4.53 -3.49
N CYS A 106 -10.97 4.42 -2.90
CA CYS A 106 -11.14 3.99 -1.52
C CYS A 106 -12.05 2.77 -1.47
N ASN A 107 -11.56 1.69 -0.86
CA ASN A 107 -12.32 0.49 -0.55
C ASN A 107 -12.42 0.38 0.97
N SER A 108 -13.59 0.69 1.50
CA SER A 108 -13.89 0.55 2.92
C SER A 108 -14.44 -0.84 3.20
N LEU A 109 -13.85 -1.53 4.18
CA LEU A 109 -14.32 -2.81 4.69
C LEU A 109 -15.31 -2.57 5.83
N GLY A 110 -16.44 -3.25 5.76
CA GLY A 110 -17.40 -3.32 6.86
C GLY A 110 -16.86 -4.08 8.06
N SER A 111 -17.55 -4.00 9.19
CA SER A 111 -17.10 -4.61 10.47
C SER A 111 -16.87 -6.11 10.41
N ASN A 112 -17.63 -6.82 9.57
CA ASN A 112 -17.56 -8.27 9.44
C ASN A 112 -16.55 -8.72 8.38
N GLU A 113 -15.98 -7.81 7.60
CA GLU A 113 -15.03 -8.14 6.54
C GLU A 113 -13.61 -8.14 7.08
N SER A 114 -12.90 -9.24 6.92
CA SER A 114 -11.51 -9.37 7.36
C SER A 114 -10.55 -8.67 6.40
N LEU A 115 -9.60 -7.91 6.93
CA LEU A 115 -8.57 -7.31 6.10
C LEU A 115 -7.59 -8.37 5.56
N ASP A 116 -7.35 -9.45 6.32
CA ASP A 116 -6.53 -10.59 5.89
C ASP A 116 -7.11 -11.28 4.66
N ASP A 117 -8.43 -11.49 4.65
CA ASP A 117 -9.13 -12.11 3.54
C ASP A 117 -9.07 -11.21 2.30
N LYS A 118 -9.24 -9.88 2.48
CA LYS A 118 -9.15 -8.93 1.38
C LYS A 118 -7.75 -8.82 0.79
N LEU A 119 -6.71 -8.77 1.62
CA LEU A 119 -5.31 -8.81 1.19
C LEU A 119 -5.00 -10.12 0.47
N THR A 120 -5.52 -11.25 0.98
CA THR A 120 -5.35 -12.55 0.33
C THR A 120 -6.06 -12.59 -1.03
N GLU A 121 -7.25 -12.01 -1.14
CA GLU A 121 -7.99 -11.87 -2.40
C GLU A 121 -7.20 -11.01 -3.40
N TYR A 122 -6.68 -9.87 -2.96
CA TYR A 122 -5.83 -9.01 -3.79
C TYR A 122 -4.58 -9.76 -4.26
N GLY A 123 -3.95 -10.54 -3.39
CA GLY A 123 -2.77 -11.35 -3.74
C GLY A 123 -3.05 -12.41 -4.81
N LYS A 124 -4.29 -12.89 -4.90
CA LYS A 124 -4.71 -13.86 -5.92
C LYS A 124 -5.11 -13.20 -7.23
N THR A 125 -5.81 -12.07 -7.16
CA THR A 125 -6.53 -11.49 -8.31
C THR A 125 -5.85 -10.25 -8.90
N ARG A 126 -5.05 -9.53 -8.11
CA ARG A 126 -4.45 -8.26 -8.48
C ARG A 126 -2.95 -8.44 -8.76
N ARG A 127 -2.51 -7.83 -9.85
CA ARG A 127 -1.10 -7.77 -10.30
C ARG A 127 -0.65 -6.35 -10.59
N ASP A 128 -1.55 -5.41 -10.43
CA ASP A 128 -1.39 -3.98 -10.62
C ASP A 128 -0.96 -3.26 -9.34
N ILE A 129 -0.75 -3.95 -8.21
CA ILE A 129 -0.26 -3.34 -6.98
C ILE A 129 1.28 -3.21 -7.06
N LEU A 130 1.79 -1.99 -6.96
CA LEU A 130 3.23 -1.67 -6.98
C LEU A 130 3.88 -1.96 -5.63
N CYS A 131 3.24 -1.50 -4.56
CA CYS A 131 3.69 -1.68 -3.19
C CYS A 131 2.52 -1.42 -2.23
N VAL A 132 2.68 -1.88 -0.99
CA VAL A 132 1.77 -1.59 0.12
C VAL A 132 2.44 -0.66 1.10
N VAL A 133 1.72 0.37 1.56
CA VAL A 133 2.14 1.25 2.65
C VAL A 133 1.35 0.89 3.90
N LEU A 134 2.05 0.61 5.00
CA LEU A 134 1.49 0.22 6.28
C LEU A 134 1.97 1.16 7.38
N ARG A 135 1.12 1.39 8.37
CA ARG A 135 1.47 2.14 9.58
C ARG A 135 2.10 1.21 10.63
N ILE A 136 3.15 1.62 11.33
CA ILE A 136 3.88 0.77 12.30
C ILE A 136 2.92 0.17 13.36
N HIS A 137 1.97 0.94 13.88
CA HIS A 137 1.04 0.43 14.89
C HIS A 137 0.12 -0.70 14.41
N LEU A 138 -0.02 -0.89 13.09
CA LEU A 138 -0.74 -2.04 12.54
C LEU A 138 0.06 -3.34 12.71
N MET A 139 1.36 -3.25 12.96
CA MET A 139 2.27 -4.38 13.18
C MET A 139 2.34 -4.81 14.65
N ASP A 140 1.96 -3.92 15.58
CA ASP A 140 2.06 -4.13 17.03
C ASP A 140 0.86 -4.89 17.63
N LYS A 141 -0.15 -5.24 16.82
CA LYS A 141 -1.26 -6.09 17.27
C LYS A 141 -0.74 -7.48 17.60
N LYS A 142 -0.47 -7.73 18.89
CA LYS A 142 -0.26 -9.09 19.40
C LYS A 142 -1.49 -9.93 19.05
N PRO A 143 -1.31 -11.16 18.52
CA PRO A 143 -2.43 -12.05 18.24
C PRO A 143 -3.20 -12.27 19.54
N ASN A 144 -4.43 -11.78 19.59
CA ASN A 144 -5.28 -11.96 20.75
C ASN A 144 -5.81 -13.40 20.69
N LYS A 145 -5.65 -14.18 21.77
CA LYS A 145 -5.84 -15.64 21.82
C LYS A 145 -7.24 -16.18 21.44
N LYS A 146 -8.15 -15.35 20.94
CA LYS A 146 -9.52 -15.72 20.57
C LYS A 146 -9.85 -15.60 19.08
N GLN A 147 -9.00 -14.99 18.27
CA GLN A 147 -9.12 -15.01 16.81
C GLN A 147 -7.69 -14.94 16.24
N GLU A 148 -7.34 -15.90 15.39
CA GLU A 148 -6.02 -16.00 14.73
C GLU A 148 -5.85 -14.91 13.65
N GLU A 149 -6.08 -13.64 13.97
CA GLU A 149 -5.54 -12.55 13.16
C GLU A 149 -4.02 -12.63 13.31
N LYS A 150 -3.35 -13.15 12.27
CA LYS A 150 -1.89 -13.26 12.24
C LYS A 150 -1.35 -11.85 12.32
N ALA A 151 -0.40 -11.59 13.22
CA ALA A 151 0.30 -10.32 13.28
C ALA A 151 0.78 -9.95 11.85
N TRP A 152 0.39 -8.77 11.37
CA TRP A 152 0.73 -8.30 10.02
C TRP A 152 2.21 -7.95 9.94
N SER A 153 3.04 -8.99 9.81
CA SER A 153 4.44 -8.77 9.49
C SER A 153 4.54 -8.27 8.04
N PRO A 154 5.49 -7.37 7.74
CA PRO A 154 5.80 -6.99 6.37
C PRO A 154 6.01 -8.22 5.48
N ASP A 155 6.72 -9.24 5.99
CA ASP A 155 7.02 -10.47 5.27
C ASP A 155 5.77 -11.22 4.83
N TRP A 156 4.75 -11.34 5.69
CA TRP A 156 3.50 -12.01 5.35
C TRP A 156 2.77 -11.28 4.22
N ILE A 157 2.72 -9.95 4.29
CA ILE A 157 2.04 -9.14 3.25
C ILE A 157 2.81 -9.21 1.93
N MET A 158 4.15 -9.17 1.98
CA MET A 158 4.99 -9.35 0.80
C MET A 158 4.77 -10.71 0.15
N GLU A 159 4.67 -11.78 0.95
CA GLU A 159 4.39 -13.14 0.45
C GLU A 159 3.00 -13.23 -0.21
N LYS A 160 1.97 -12.64 0.42
CA LYS A 160 0.59 -12.72 -0.10
C LYS A 160 0.38 -11.89 -1.36
N LEU A 161 0.87 -10.66 -1.38
CA LEU A 161 0.63 -9.73 -2.48
C LEU A 161 1.69 -9.81 -3.58
N ASN A 162 2.81 -10.48 -3.32
CA ASN A 162 3.96 -10.54 -4.22
C ASN A 162 4.45 -9.14 -4.63
N CYS A 163 4.40 -8.19 -3.70
CA CYS A 163 4.85 -6.82 -3.89
C CYS A 163 5.57 -6.29 -2.65
N PRO A 164 6.45 -5.29 -2.82
CA PRO A 164 7.07 -4.55 -1.71
C PRO A 164 6.09 -4.05 -0.65
N VAL A 165 6.55 -4.03 0.60
CA VAL A 165 5.85 -3.40 1.72
C VAL A 165 6.73 -2.28 2.28
N MET A 166 6.15 -1.08 2.38
CA MET A 166 6.74 0.12 2.96
C MET A 166 6.09 0.38 4.32
N VAL A 167 6.92 0.54 5.34
CA VAL A 167 6.46 0.77 6.70
C VAL A 167 6.62 2.25 7.05
N TYR A 168 5.54 2.86 7.53
CA TYR A 168 5.43 4.27 7.86
C TYR A 168 5.28 4.46 9.38
N SER A 169 6.24 5.17 9.96
CA SER A 169 6.29 5.57 11.38
C SER A 169 5.48 6.82 11.65
#